data_AF-A0A9W4KBA9-F1
#
_entry.id   AF-A0A9W4KBA9-F1
#
_cell.length_a   1.000
_cell.length_b   1.000
_cell.length_c   1.000
_cell.angle_alpha   90.00
_cell.angle_beta   90.00
_cell.angle_gamma   90.00
#
_symmetry.space_group_name_H-M   'P 1'
#
loop_
_entity.id
_entity.type
_entity.pdbx_description
1 polymer ?
#
loop_
_entity_poly.entity_id
_entity_poly.type
_entity_poly.pdbx_seq_one_letter_code
_entity_poly.pdbx_strand_id
1 'polypeptide(L)'
;MSLAKELTHVHLSTTFNDGSHSSMRDPPIPLKEVLPIKEWPNLSHLALFRFSVDTSELMDILKLAPSSLRFLDLEFIEFPFDELCLTGLLERVRGELDWTERDRPLKPTVTIAMEGHRIWPGRFIKLPDEVASFLYGSGENPLDGTDTRSPKDGCGTNHDLFEAEYTRPNFPTISD
;
A
#
# COMPACT_ATOMS: atom_id res chain seq x y z
N MET A 1 10.18 -25.73 -6.18
CA MET A 1 10.20 -25.12 -7.52
C MET A 1 8.76 -24.88 -7.93
N SER A 2 8.25 -23.67 -7.77
CA SER A 2 6.95 -23.29 -8.34
C SER A 2 6.96 -23.41 -9.86
N LEU A 3 5.82 -23.88 -10.39
CA LEU A 3 5.53 -24.01 -11.81
C LEU A 3 4.96 -22.71 -12.41
N ALA A 4 4.68 -21.70 -11.59
CA ALA A 4 3.96 -20.49 -11.99
C ALA A 4 4.89 -19.39 -12.53
N LYS A 5 5.78 -19.72 -13.47
CA LYS A 5 6.73 -18.75 -14.06
C LYS A 5 6.05 -17.68 -14.90
N GLU A 6 4.89 -18.01 -15.47
CA GLU A 6 4.05 -17.11 -16.28
C GLU A 6 3.08 -16.28 -15.44
N LEU A 7 3.17 -16.35 -14.10
CA LEU A 7 2.34 -15.54 -13.22
C LEU A 7 2.71 -14.07 -13.35
N THR A 8 1.76 -13.25 -13.81
CA THR A 8 1.94 -11.81 -14.01
C THR A 8 1.17 -10.95 -13.02
N HIS A 9 0.15 -11.50 -12.37
CA HIS A 9 -0.73 -10.77 -11.46
C HIS A 9 -1.05 -11.63 -10.23
N VAL A 10 -0.85 -11.05 -9.05
CA VAL A 10 -1.23 -11.62 -7.76
C VAL A 10 -2.03 -10.57 -7.02
N HIS A 11 -3.25 -10.93 -6.64
CA HIS A 11 -4.06 -10.15 -5.72
C HIS A 11 -4.52 -11.08 -4.60
N LEU A 12 -4.07 -10.80 -3.38
CA LEU A 12 -4.48 -11.53 -2.19
C LEU A 12 -5.26 -10.60 -1.27
N SER A 13 -6.31 -11.16 -0.68
CA SER A 13 -7.15 -10.49 0.30
C SER A 13 -7.29 -11.39 1.52
N THR A 14 -7.35 -10.78 2.70
CA THR A 14 -7.77 -11.49 3.92
C THR A 14 -9.03 -10.87 4.52
N THR A 15 -9.58 -11.56 5.51
CA THR A 15 -10.73 -11.09 6.29
C THR A 15 -10.34 -10.32 7.55
N PHE A 16 -9.05 -9.97 7.74
CA PHE A 16 -8.60 -9.22 8.92
C PHE A 16 -9.41 -7.95 9.08
N ASN A 17 -10.06 -7.83 10.24
CA ASN A 17 -10.99 -6.78 10.53
C ASN A 17 -10.33 -5.77 11.45
N ASP A 18 -10.31 -4.50 11.06
CA ASP A 18 -9.84 -3.37 11.88
C ASP A 18 -10.68 -3.17 13.16
N GLY A 19 -11.77 -3.95 13.29
CA GLY A 19 -12.84 -3.85 14.26
C GLY A 19 -12.33 -3.55 15.66
N SER A 20 -12.36 -2.25 15.96
CA SER A 20 -11.86 -1.47 17.10
C SER A 20 -12.26 -1.95 18.52
N HIS A 21 -12.27 -3.25 18.82
CA HIS A 21 -12.72 -3.79 20.10
C HIS A 21 -11.82 -4.86 20.72
N SER A 22 -10.81 -5.37 20.03
CA SER A 22 -9.77 -6.20 20.66
C SER A 22 -8.54 -5.36 20.99
N SER A 23 -8.08 -5.40 22.24
CA SER A 23 -6.79 -4.83 22.65
C SER A 23 -5.59 -5.56 22.05
N MET A 24 -5.82 -6.60 21.26
CA MET A 24 -4.82 -7.34 20.51
C MET A 24 -5.08 -7.14 19.02
N ARG A 25 -4.14 -6.49 18.34
CA ARG A 25 -4.04 -6.47 16.88
C ARG A 25 -3.65 -7.87 16.41
N ASP A 26 -4.12 -8.27 15.23
CA ASP A 26 -3.74 -9.54 14.65
C ASP A 26 -2.23 -9.58 14.34
N PRO A 27 -1.54 -10.70 14.60
CA PRO A 27 -0.13 -10.83 14.31
C PRO A 27 0.11 -10.69 12.79
N PRO A 28 1.26 -10.14 12.36
CA PRO A 28 1.64 -10.08 10.97
C PRO A 28 1.61 -11.45 10.29
N ILE A 29 1.11 -11.50 9.06
CA ILE A 29 1.25 -12.66 8.19
C ILE A 29 2.72 -12.78 7.75
N PRO A 30 3.34 -13.97 7.86
CA PRO A 30 4.67 -14.21 7.33
C PRO A 30 4.66 -14.17 5.79
N LEU A 31 4.90 -12.99 5.20
CA LEU A 31 4.82 -12.77 3.76
C LEU A 31 5.80 -13.63 2.96
N LYS A 32 6.98 -13.96 3.50
CA LYS A 32 7.96 -14.83 2.83
C LYS A 32 7.49 -16.27 2.67
N GLU A 33 6.58 -16.72 3.52
CA GLU A 33 5.97 -18.05 3.42
C GLU A 33 4.79 -18.06 2.45
N VAL A 34 4.07 -16.93 2.35
CA VAL A 34 2.88 -16.78 1.48
C VAL A 34 3.26 -16.38 0.06
N LEU A 35 4.29 -15.56 -0.11
CA LEU A 35 4.69 -14.95 -1.39
C LEU A 35 6.07 -15.45 -1.84
N PRO A 36 6.14 -16.54 -2.63
CA PRO A 36 7.38 -17.01 -3.24
C PRO A 36 7.82 -16.12 -4.42
N ILE A 37 8.03 -14.82 -4.18
CA ILE A 37 8.32 -13.79 -5.19
C ILE A 37 9.48 -14.18 -6.13
N LYS A 38 10.53 -14.82 -5.59
CA LYS A 38 11.69 -15.29 -6.38
C LYS A 38 11.32 -16.30 -7.47
N GLU A 39 10.19 -16.99 -7.31
CA GLU A 39 9.72 -18.00 -8.25
C GLU A 39 8.77 -17.43 -9.32
N TRP A 40 8.45 -16.13 -9.26
CA TRP A 40 7.53 -15.43 -10.18
C TRP A 40 8.26 -14.33 -10.98
N PRO A 41 9.15 -14.70 -11.94
CA PRO A 41 9.98 -13.73 -12.66
C PRO A 41 9.19 -12.74 -13.53
N ASN A 42 7.97 -13.09 -13.93
CA ASN A 42 7.11 -12.28 -14.78
C ASN A 42 6.06 -11.47 -13.99
N LEU A 43 6.13 -11.45 -12.66
CA LEU A 43 5.16 -10.74 -11.83
C LEU A 43 5.20 -9.24 -12.14
N SER A 44 4.09 -8.75 -12.67
CA SER A 44 3.90 -7.35 -13.05
C SER A 44 3.01 -6.59 -12.08
N HIS A 45 2.16 -7.29 -11.32
CA HIS A 45 1.22 -6.68 -10.39
C HIS A 45 1.13 -7.49 -9.12
N LEU A 46 1.44 -6.87 -7.99
CA LEU A 46 1.22 -7.40 -6.65
C LEU A 46 0.21 -6.50 -5.92
N ALA A 47 -0.90 -7.08 -5.48
CA ALA A 47 -1.91 -6.39 -4.69
C ALA A 47 -2.13 -7.15 -3.37
N LEU A 48 -2.04 -6.44 -2.26
CA LEU A 48 -2.35 -6.93 -0.92
C LEU A 48 -3.52 -6.11 -0.38
N PHE A 49 -4.57 -6.79 0.05
CA PHE A 49 -5.78 -6.18 0.59
C PHE A 49 -6.09 -6.72 1.99
N ARG A 50 -6.20 -5.83 2.99
CA ARG A 50 -6.46 -6.20 4.40
C ARG A 50 -5.44 -7.19 4.95
N PHE A 51 -4.16 -6.90 4.82
CA PHE A 51 -3.10 -7.70 5.44
C PHE A 51 -2.55 -6.99 6.68
N SER A 52 -2.31 -7.74 7.76
CA SER A 52 -1.39 -7.35 8.82
C SER A 52 0.02 -7.77 8.41
N VAL A 53 0.96 -6.84 8.33
CA VAL A 53 2.32 -7.09 7.79
C VAL A 53 3.40 -6.47 8.66
N ASP A 54 4.58 -7.07 8.59
CA ASP A 54 5.81 -6.45 9.08
C ASP A 54 6.46 -5.63 7.94
N THR A 55 6.84 -4.38 8.25
CA THR A 55 7.46 -3.48 7.26
C THR A 55 8.77 -4.02 6.71
N SER A 56 9.58 -4.68 7.54
CA SER A 56 10.87 -5.24 7.10
C SER A 56 10.67 -6.44 6.21
N GLU A 57 9.69 -7.30 6.50
CA GLU A 57 9.36 -8.41 5.63
C GLU A 57 8.79 -7.95 4.29
N LEU A 58 7.89 -6.96 4.29
CA LEU A 58 7.40 -6.37 3.05
C LEU A 58 8.54 -5.74 2.24
N MET A 59 9.47 -5.01 2.88
CA MET A 59 10.66 -4.49 2.21
C MET A 59 11.56 -5.58 1.63
N ASP A 60 11.74 -6.71 2.34
CA ASP A 60 12.50 -7.85 1.83
C ASP A 60 11.83 -8.47 0.59
N ILE A 61 10.49 -8.61 0.60
CA ILE A 61 9.70 -9.05 -0.55
C ILE A 61 9.88 -8.09 -1.73
N LEU A 62 9.81 -6.78 -1.49
CA LEU A 62 9.97 -5.75 -2.55
C LEU A 62 11.39 -5.69 -3.12
N LYS A 63 12.42 -5.90 -2.31
CA LYS A 63 13.81 -6.03 -2.78
C LYS A 63 14.04 -7.26 -3.65
N LEU A 64 13.25 -8.31 -3.43
CA LEU A 64 13.28 -9.55 -4.20
C LEU A 64 12.34 -9.52 -5.42
N ALA A 65 11.49 -8.51 -5.54
CA ALA A 65 10.54 -8.38 -6.63
C ALA A 65 11.27 -8.31 -7.98
N PRO A 66 10.74 -8.97 -9.02
CA PRO A 66 11.35 -8.92 -10.33
C PRO A 66 11.28 -7.50 -10.90
N SER A 67 12.21 -7.18 -11.82
CA SER A 67 12.21 -5.91 -12.55
C SER A 67 10.99 -5.73 -13.47
N SER A 68 10.17 -6.77 -13.64
CA SER A 68 8.88 -6.75 -14.34
C SER A 68 7.74 -6.16 -13.50
N LEU A 69 7.91 -5.96 -12.19
CA LEU A 69 6.89 -5.36 -11.32
C LEU A 69 6.56 -3.93 -11.79
N ARG A 70 5.28 -3.67 -12.06
CA ARG A 70 4.74 -2.39 -12.51
C ARG A 70 3.68 -1.83 -11.58
N PHE A 71 2.97 -2.67 -10.84
CA PHE A 71 1.90 -2.24 -9.95
C PHE A 71 2.07 -2.88 -8.58
N LEU A 72 2.07 -2.04 -7.55
CA LEU A 72 2.01 -2.44 -6.15
C LEU A 72 0.80 -1.77 -5.51
N ASP A 73 -0.23 -2.54 -5.19
CA ASP A 73 -1.41 -2.02 -4.49
C ASP A 73 -1.38 -2.50 -3.04
N LEU A 74 -1.40 -1.55 -2.11
CA LEU A 74 -1.44 -1.75 -0.68
C LEU A 74 -2.75 -1.14 -0.17
N GLU A 75 -3.76 -1.99 -0.03
CA GLU A 75 -5.11 -1.56 0.30
C GLU A 75 -5.48 -2.02 1.72
N PHE A 76 -5.78 -1.08 2.61
CA PHE A 76 -6.19 -1.37 4.00
C PHE A 76 -5.17 -2.24 4.76
N ILE A 77 -3.87 -1.93 4.61
CA ILE A 77 -2.77 -2.67 5.23
C ILE A 77 -2.54 -2.18 6.67
N GLU A 78 -2.31 -3.11 7.58
CA GLU A 78 -1.99 -2.83 8.98
C GLU A 78 -0.53 -3.18 9.31
N PHE A 79 0.06 -2.40 10.23
CA PHE A 79 1.41 -2.61 10.75
C PHE A 79 1.33 -2.63 12.29
N PRO A 80 1.06 -3.79 12.92
CA PRO A 80 0.75 -3.86 14.34
C PRO A 80 1.93 -3.51 15.26
N PHE A 81 3.16 -3.61 14.77
CA PHE A 81 4.38 -3.46 15.57
C PHE A 81 5.35 -2.39 15.05
N ASP A 82 4.95 -1.60 14.05
CA ASP A 82 5.78 -0.52 13.49
C ASP A 82 5.14 0.83 13.80
N GLU A 83 5.84 1.70 14.53
CA GLU A 83 5.32 3.03 14.87
C GLU A 83 5.21 3.94 13.65
N LEU A 84 6.07 3.77 12.63
CA LEU A 84 6.07 4.60 11.43
C LEU A 84 5.16 4.04 10.33
N CYS A 85 4.71 2.79 10.43
CA CYS A 85 3.73 2.16 9.54
C CYS A 85 4.03 2.42 8.04
N LEU A 86 3.00 2.81 7.27
CA LEU A 86 3.11 3.16 5.86
C LEU A 86 4.05 4.36 5.60
N THR A 87 4.16 5.31 6.53
CA THR A 87 5.09 6.45 6.41
C THR A 87 6.52 5.94 6.32
N GLY A 88 6.92 5.10 7.29
CA GLY A 88 8.25 4.47 7.31
C GLY A 88 8.49 3.57 6.11
N LEU A 89 7.48 2.80 5.68
CA LEU A 89 7.56 1.99 4.47
C LEU A 89 7.88 2.84 3.24
N LEU A 90 7.16 3.95 3.01
CA LEU A 90 7.38 4.81 1.84
C LEU A 90 8.79 5.44 1.86
N GLU A 91 9.26 5.92 3.01
CA GLU A 91 10.63 6.44 3.16
C GLU A 91 11.68 5.39 2.76
N ARG A 92 11.49 4.14 3.22
CA ARG A 92 12.39 3.02 2.88
C ARG A 92 12.30 2.62 1.43
N VAL A 93 11.11 2.59 0.83
CA VAL A 93 10.93 2.33 -0.61
C VAL A 93 11.69 3.37 -1.42
N ARG A 94 11.57 4.66 -1.06
CA ARG A 94 12.24 5.77 -1.75
C ARG A 94 13.77 5.72 -1.59
N GLY A 95 14.26 5.37 -0.40
CA GLY A 95 15.70 5.43 -0.07
C GLY A 95 16.48 4.14 -0.31
N GLU A 96 15.83 2.97 -0.28
CA GLU A 96 16.50 1.67 -0.35
C GLU A 96 16.27 0.93 -1.67
N LEU A 97 15.23 1.25 -2.45
CA LEU A 97 14.97 0.60 -3.74
C LEU A 97 15.49 1.46 -4.89
N ASP A 98 15.86 0.78 -5.97
CA ASP A 98 16.37 1.39 -7.21
C ASP A 98 15.27 2.03 -8.08
N TRP A 99 14.03 2.11 -7.59
CA TRP A 99 12.87 2.51 -8.41
C TRP A 99 12.98 3.93 -8.95
N THR A 100 13.64 4.83 -8.22
CA THR A 100 13.90 6.21 -8.65
C THR A 100 14.82 6.28 -9.87
N GLU A 101 15.75 5.34 -9.98
CA GLU A 101 16.79 5.25 -11.02
C GLU A 101 16.29 4.53 -12.28
N ARG A 102 15.21 3.75 -12.18
CA ARG A 102 14.61 3.04 -13.32
C ARG A 102 14.07 4.01 -14.37
N ASP A 103 14.09 3.57 -15.63
CA ASP A 103 13.39 4.29 -16.70
C ASP A 103 11.90 4.45 -16.39
N ARG A 104 11.29 5.57 -16.82
CA ARG A 104 9.88 5.90 -16.55
C ARG A 104 8.89 4.73 -16.74
N PRO A 105 8.91 3.93 -17.82
CA PRO A 105 7.98 2.81 -17.99
C PRO A 105 8.26 1.61 -17.06
N LEU A 106 9.40 1.58 -16.37
CA LEU A 106 9.82 0.51 -15.46
C LEU A 106 9.63 0.88 -13.98
N LYS A 107 9.30 2.15 -13.68
CA LYS A 107 8.97 2.61 -12.32
C LYS A 107 7.62 2.03 -11.90
N PRO A 108 7.53 1.27 -10.80
CA PRO A 108 6.25 0.75 -10.34
C PRO A 108 5.29 1.87 -9.92
N THR A 109 4.03 1.78 -10.32
CA THR A 109 2.96 2.55 -9.70
C THR A 109 2.65 1.92 -8.35
N VAL A 110 2.67 2.73 -7.29
CA VAL A 110 2.28 2.31 -5.95
C VAL A 110 0.95 2.96 -5.61
N THR A 111 -0.07 2.17 -5.37
CA THR A 111 -1.37 2.64 -4.90
C THR A 111 -1.50 2.30 -3.42
N ILE A 112 -1.79 3.30 -2.60
CA ILE A 112 -2.21 3.10 -1.21
C ILE A 112 -3.70 3.43 -1.14
N ALA A 113 -4.49 2.51 -0.56
CA ALA A 113 -5.89 2.74 -0.22
C ALA A 113 -6.11 2.63 1.29
N MET A 114 -6.83 3.58 1.87
CA MET A 114 -7.07 3.71 3.32
C MET A 114 -8.53 4.06 3.60
N GLU A 115 -9.03 3.80 4.82
CA GLU A 115 -10.42 4.12 5.18
C GLU A 115 -10.67 5.63 5.28
N GLY A 116 -9.69 6.39 5.78
CA GLY A 116 -9.81 7.80 6.08
C GLY A 116 -10.47 8.10 7.43
N HIS A 117 -10.40 9.36 7.87
CA HIS A 117 -10.87 9.77 9.20
C HIS A 117 -12.36 9.53 9.44
N ARG A 118 -13.18 9.51 8.37
CA ARG A 118 -14.61 9.23 8.45
C ARG A 118 -14.89 7.87 7.83
N ILE A 119 -15.13 6.89 8.69
CA ILE A 119 -15.51 5.54 8.29
C ILE A 119 -16.95 5.60 7.77
N TRP A 120 -17.11 5.54 6.45
CA TRP A 120 -18.39 5.30 5.79
C TRP A 120 -18.31 3.96 5.08
N PRO A 121 -19.30 3.06 5.24
CA PRO A 121 -19.30 1.78 4.55
C PRO A 121 -19.09 1.98 3.05
N GLY A 122 -18.07 1.34 2.50
CA GLY A 122 -17.74 1.42 1.08
C GLY A 122 -16.85 2.59 0.69
N ARG A 123 -16.60 3.60 1.53
CA ARG A 123 -15.71 4.70 1.19
C ARG A 123 -14.27 4.45 1.60
N PHE A 124 -13.37 4.94 0.76
CA PHE A 124 -11.94 4.85 0.98
C PHE A 124 -11.19 5.93 0.19
N ILE A 125 -9.96 6.23 0.61
CA ILE A 125 -9.10 7.22 -0.01
C ILE A 125 -7.97 6.51 -0.76
N LYS A 126 -7.73 6.89 -2.01
CA LYS A 126 -6.57 6.46 -2.80
C LYS A 126 -5.57 7.58 -2.98
N LEU A 127 -4.27 7.23 -2.96
CA LEU A 127 -3.14 8.18 -2.98
C LEU A 127 -2.13 7.96 -4.13
N PRO A 128 -2.52 7.54 -5.36
CA PRO A 128 -1.55 7.18 -6.38
C PRO A 128 -0.65 8.35 -6.81
N ASP A 129 -1.23 9.56 -6.91
CA ASP A 129 -0.51 10.74 -7.41
C ASP A 129 0.46 11.29 -6.37
N GLU A 130 0.03 11.40 -5.11
CA GLU A 130 0.88 11.88 -4.02
C GLU A 130 2.01 10.90 -3.72
N VAL A 131 1.71 9.59 -3.72
CA VAL A 131 2.73 8.55 -3.55
C VAL A 131 3.73 8.58 -4.70
N ALA A 132 3.28 8.71 -5.96
CA ALA A 132 4.19 8.83 -7.10
C ALA A 132 5.05 10.10 -7.03
N SER A 133 4.46 11.23 -6.63
CA SER A 133 5.16 12.51 -6.44
C SER A 133 6.24 12.41 -5.34
N PHE A 134 5.94 11.74 -4.24
CA PHE A 134 6.88 11.47 -3.16
C PHE A 134 8.00 10.52 -3.59
N LEU A 135 7.65 9.35 -4.15
CA LEU A 135 8.62 8.31 -4.50
C LEU A 135 9.56 8.77 -5.62
N TYR A 136 9.04 9.44 -6.66
CA TYR A 136 9.79 9.70 -7.90
C TYR A 136 10.10 11.16 -8.17
N GLY A 137 9.59 12.07 -7.34
CA GLY A 137 9.76 13.50 -7.51
C GLY A 137 10.24 14.19 -6.23
N SER A 138 9.78 15.43 -6.06
CA SER A 138 10.05 16.26 -4.90
C SER A 138 8.84 16.40 -3.98
N GLY A 139 7.84 15.51 -4.10
CA GLY A 139 6.67 15.52 -3.24
C GLY A 139 7.01 15.22 -1.79
N GLU A 140 6.18 15.71 -0.88
CA GLU A 140 6.21 15.31 0.53
C GLU A 140 5.52 13.97 0.73
N ASN A 141 5.90 13.25 1.80
CA ASN A 141 5.24 12.00 2.16
C ASN A 141 3.75 12.30 2.50
N PRO A 142 2.78 11.67 1.81
CA PRO A 142 1.36 11.98 2.00
C PRO A 142 0.78 11.47 3.32
N LEU A 143 1.56 10.77 4.12
CA LEU A 143 1.15 10.16 5.38
C LEU A 143 1.75 10.93 6.54
N ASP A 144 1.00 11.05 7.62
CA ASP A 144 1.56 11.45 8.90
C ASP A 144 1.89 10.17 9.68
N GLY A 145 3.11 10.04 10.21
CA GLY A 145 3.56 8.82 10.88
C GLY A 145 2.81 8.47 12.17
N THR A 146 1.74 9.19 12.51
CA THR A 146 0.94 9.01 13.73
C THR A 146 -0.45 8.45 13.46
N ASP A 147 -1.04 8.72 12.29
CA ASP A 147 -2.30 8.14 11.84
C ASP A 147 -2.05 6.99 10.86
N THR A 148 -2.55 5.82 11.23
CA THR A 148 -2.44 4.59 10.44
C THR A 148 -3.65 4.37 9.54
N ARG A 149 -4.70 5.20 9.69
CA ARG A 149 -6.00 5.02 9.04
C ARG A 149 -6.29 6.07 7.98
N SER A 150 -5.54 7.16 7.96
CA SER A 150 -5.77 8.27 7.03
C SER A 150 -4.48 8.90 6.54
N PRO A 151 -4.47 9.45 5.32
CA PRO A 151 -3.40 10.33 4.87
C PRO A 151 -3.50 11.71 5.53
N LYS A 152 -2.46 12.53 5.31
CA LYS A 152 -2.50 13.97 5.63
C LYS A 152 -3.70 14.65 4.98
N ASP A 153 -4.22 15.64 5.68
CA ASP A 153 -5.28 16.51 5.18
C ASP A 153 -4.96 17.06 3.78
N GLY A 154 -5.94 16.98 2.88
CA GLY A 154 -5.80 17.46 1.51
C GLY A 154 -5.14 16.46 0.55
N CYS A 155 -4.63 15.32 1.03
CA CYS A 155 -4.05 14.28 0.19
C CYS A 155 -5.08 13.22 -0.18
N GLY A 156 -5.06 12.81 -1.45
CA GLY A 156 -5.80 11.68 -1.97
C GLY A 156 -7.19 12.01 -2.48
N THR A 157 -7.80 10.97 -3.03
CA THR A 157 -9.11 11.02 -3.65
C THR A 157 -10.02 10.00 -3.00
N ASN A 158 -11.19 10.44 -2.54
CA ASN A 158 -12.25 9.59 -2.02
C ASN A 158 -12.94 8.84 -3.16
N HIS A 159 -13.11 7.55 -2.95
CA HIS A 159 -13.85 6.61 -3.79
C HIS A 159 -14.93 5.92 -2.98
N ASP A 160 -15.89 5.30 -3.68
CA ASP A 160 -16.96 4.51 -3.09
C ASP A 160 -17.07 3.14 -3.79
N LEU A 161 -17.12 2.06 -3.02
CA LEU A 161 -17.24 0.68 -3.51
C LEU A 161 -18.61 0.41 -4.14
N PHE A 162 -19.65 1.13 -3.73
CA PHE A 162 -21.01 0.95 -4.21
C PHE A 162 -21.38 1.95 -5.32
N GLU A 163 -20.64 3.05 -5.43
CA GLU A 163 -20.80 4.08 -6.46
C GLU A 163 -19.49 4.28 -7.24
N ALA A 164 -19.26 3.51 -8.31
CA ALA A 164 -17.98 3.55 -9.06
C ALA A 164 -17.63 4.92 -9.67
N GLU A 165 -18.63 5.76 -9.95
CA GLU A 165 -18.43 7.12 -10.47
C GLU A 165 -18.15 8.14 -9.35
N TYR A 166 -18.29 7.75 -8.09
CA TYR A 166 -17.98 8.61 -6.96
C TYR A 166 -16.47 8.78 -6.87
N THR A 167 -16.01 9.99 -7.17
CA THR A 167 -14.61 10.39 -7.06
C THR A 167 -14.58 11.84 -6.61
N ARG A 168 -14.04 12.11 -5.42
CA ARG A 168 -13.95 13.47 -4.85
C ARG A 168 -12.62 13.71 -4.18
N PRO A 169 -12.02 14.91 -4.28
CA PRO A 169 -10.81 15.20 -3.52
C PRO A 169 -11.04 15.04 -2.01
N ASN A 170 -10.01 14.56 -1.30
CA ASN A 170 -10.03 14.42 0.15
C ASN A 170 -9.74 15.77 0.81
N PHE A 171 -10.76 16.62 0.93
CA PHE A 171 -10.62 17.89 1.62
C PHE A 171 -10.70 17.71 3.15
N PRO A 172 -9.84 18.40 3.93
CA PRO A 172 -10.09 18.55 5.36
C PRO A 172 -11.45 19.22 5.52
N THR A 173 -12.32 18.64 6.34
CA THR A 173 -13.57 19.33 6.69
C THR A 173 -13.22 20.57 7.49
N ILE A 174 -13.51 21.75 6.93
CA ILE A 174 -13.64 22.98 7.71
C ILE A 174 -14.67 22.66 8.80
N SER A 175 -14.24 22.65 10.05
CA SER A 175 -15.15 22.58 11.20
C SER A 175 -15.90 23.90 11.25
N ASP A 176 -17.20 23.86 10.95
CA ASP A 176 -18.15 24.94 11.29
C ASP A 176 -18.38 25.02 12.81
#